data_AF-A0AAI9J044-F1
#
_entry.id   AF-A0AAI9J044-F1
#
_cell.length_a   1.000
_cell.length_b   1.000
_cell.length_c   1.000
_cell.angle_alpha   90.00
_cell.angle_beta   90.00
_cell.angle_gamma   90.00
#
_symmetry.space_group_name_H-M   'P 1'
#
loop_
_entity.id
_entity.type
_entity.pdbx_description
1 polymer ?
#
loop_
_entity_poly.entity_id
_entity_poly.type
_entity_poly.pdbx_seq_one_letter_code
_entity_poly.pdbx_strand_id
1 'polypeptide(L)'
;MNTHKHARLTFLRRLEMVQQLIAHQVCVPEAARAYGVTAPTVRKWLGRFLAQGQAGLADASSRPTVSPRAIAPAKALAIVELRRKRLTQARIAQALGVSASTVSRVLARAGLSHLADLEPAEPVVRYEHQAPGDLLHIDIKKLGRIQRPGHRVTGNRRDTVEGAGWDFVFVAIDDHARVAFTDIHPDERFPSAVQFLKDAVAYYTAPGRDHPALAHRQWLGLSQPRLRRAVP
;
A
#
# COMPACT_ATOMS: atom_id res chain seq x y z
N MET A 1 10.46 -22.99 -4.14
CA MET A 1 11.92 -22.92 -3.89
C MET A 1 12.57 -22.47 -5.18
N ASN A 2 13.18 -21.28 -5.22
CA ASN A 2 13.79 -20.75 -6.45
C ASN A 2 15.17 -21.37 -6.64
N THR A 3 15.27 -22.37 -7.51
CA THR A 3 16.56 -22.87 -7.98
C THR A 3 17.25 -21.77 -8.80
N HIS A 4 18.49 -21.44 -8.47
CA HIS A 4 19.23 -20.39 -9.17
C HIS A 4 19.32 -20.69 -10.68
N LYS A 5 19.23 -19.66 -11.52
CA LYS A 5 19.25 -19.79 -13.01
C LYS A 5 20.48 -20.51 -13.57
N HIS A 6 21.57 -20.56 -12.82
CA HIS A 6 22.82 -21.25 -13.18
C HIS A 6 23.08 -22.52 -12.37
N ALA A 7 22.08 -23.08 -11.70
CA ALA A 7 22.23 -24.33 -10.95
C ALA A 7 22.47 -25.50 -11.92
N ARG A 8 23.68 -26.08 -11.89
CA ARG A 8 24.03 -27.27 -12.69
C ARG A 8 23.20 -28.50 -12.34
N LEU A 9 22.80 -28.61 -11.08
CA LEU A 9 21.98 -29.71 -10.55
C LEU A 9 20.66 -29.16 -10.03
N THR A 10 19.61 -29.23 -10.86
CA THR A 10 18.22 -29.10 -10.42
C THR A 10 17.80 -30.32 -9.61
N PHE A 11 16.65 -30.25 -8.94
CA PHE A 11 16.11 -31.39 -8.20
C PHE A 11 15.98 -32.66 -9.06
N LEU A 12 15.42 -32.52 -10.26
CA LEU A 12 15.26 -33.63 -11.21
C LEU A 12 16.61 -34.23 -11.61
N ARG A 13 17.60 -33.38 -11.95
CA ARG A 13 18.94 -33.88 -12.31
C ARG A 13 19.64 -34.59 -11.17
N ARG A 14 19.42 -34.17 -9.91
CA ARG A 14 19.94 -34.89 -8.73
C ARG A 14 19.30 -36.27 -8.60
N LEU A 15 17.99 -36.37 -8.85
CA LEU A 15 17.25 -37.62 -8.77
C LEU A 15 17.71 -38.61 -9.84
N GLU A 16 17.80 -38.16 -11.09
CA GLU A 16 18.32 -38.98 -12.20
C GLU A 16 19.73 -39.51 -11.87
N MET A 17 20.61 -38.61 -11.40
CA MET A 17 21.99 -38.98 -11.06
C MET A 17 22.06 -40.06 -9.99
N VAL A 18 21.26 -39.96 -8.92
CA VAL A 18 21.27 -40.97 -7.85
C VAL A 18 20.58 -42.27 -8.28
N GLN A 19 19.53 -42.21 -9.11
CA GLN A 19 18.89 -43.39 -9.67
C GLN A 19 19.84 -44.21 -10.55
N GLN A 20 20.62 -43.55 -11.41
CA GLN A 20 21.64 -44.21 -12.24
C GLN A 20 22.74 -44.87 -11.39
N LEU A 21 23.16 -44.22 -10.30
CA LEU A 21 24.14 -44.78 -9.36
C LEU A 21 23.60 -46.01 -8.62
N ILE A 22 22.35 -45.97 -8.16
CA ILE A 22 21.72 -47.07 -7.42
C ILE A 22 21.40 -48.26 -8.33
N ALA A 23 21.02 -47.99 -9.58
CA ALA A 23 20.85 -49.01 -10.60
C ALA A 23 22.19 -49.59 -11.14
N HIS A 24 23.33 -49.18 -10.55
CA HIS A 24 24.68 -49.57 -10.98
C HIS A 24 24.98 -49.31 -12.47
N GLN A 25 24.31 -48.33 -13.07
CA GLN A 25 24.48 -47.97 -14.49
C GLN A 25 25.73 -47.13 -14.74
N VAL A 26 26.20 -46.42 -13.71
CA VAL A 26 27.40 -45.57 -13.77
C VAL A 26 28.14 -45.63 -12.44
N CYS A 27 29.46 -45.45 -12.48
CA CYS A 27 30.25 -45.23 -11.27
C CYS A 27 30.34 -43.73 -10.91
N VAL A 28 30.79 -43.42 -9.69
CA VAL A 28 30.84 -42.02 -9.18
C VAL A 28 31.66 -41.06 -10.08
N PRO A 29 32.86 -41.42 -10.59
CA PRO A 29 33.61 -40.57 -11.52
C PRO A 29 32.88 -40.30 -12.84
N GLU A 30 32.17 -41.29 -13.38
CA GLU A 30 31.39 -41.14 -14.62
C GLU A 30 30.20 -40.21 -14.41
N ALA A 31 29.44 -40.40 -13.33
CA ALA A 31 28.35 -39.51 -12.95
C ALA A 31 28.85 -38.07 -12.73
N ALA A 32 30.00 -37.88 -12.08
CA ALA A 32 30.58 -36.56 -11.89
C ALA A 32 30.81 -35.83 -13.23
N ARG A 33 31.38 -36.54 -14.21
CA ARG A 33 31.61 -36.02 -15.57
C ARG A 33 30.30 -35.73 -16.31
N ALA A 34 29.36 -36.68 -16.31
CA ALA A 34 28.08 -36.55 -17.03
C ALA A 34 27.18 -35.41 -16.50
N TYR A 35 27.23 -35.16 -15.20
CA TYR A 35 26.43 -34.12 -14.55
C TYR A 35 27.18 -32.80 -14.32
N GLY A 36 28.45 -32.70 -14.75
CA GLY A 36 29.25 -31.47 -14.68
C GLY A 36 29.56 -31.01 -13.24
N VAL A 37 29.74 -31.96 -12.33
CA VAL A 37 30.02 -31.73 -10.91
C VAL A 37 31.22 -32.55 -10.43
N THR A 38 31.65 -32.33 -9.19
CA THR A 38 32.77 -33.08 -8.60
C THR A 38 32.31 -34.39 -7.97
N ALA A 39 33.18 -35.40 -7.91
CA ALA A 39 32.88 -36.68 -7.25
C ALA A 39 32.41 -36.54 -5.77
N PRO A 40 32.96 -35.63 -4.94
CA PRO A 40 32.40 -35.32 -3.62
C PRO A 40 30.94 -34.82 -3.67
N THR A 41 30.56 -34.03 -4.67
CA THR A 41 29.18 -33.56 -4.84
C THR A 41 28.25 -34.71 -5.17
N VAL A 42 28.68 -35.64 -6.03
CA VAL A 42 27.94 -36.88 -6.32
C VAL A 42 27.75 -37.70 -5.06
N ARG A 43 28.83 -37.98 -4.31
CA ARG A 43 28.75 -38.74 -3.05
C ARG A 43 27.84 -38.06 -2.01
N LYS A 44 27.88 -36.73 -1.91
CA LYS A 44 26.98 -35.96 -1.04
C LYS A 44 25.51 -36.21 -1.38
N TRP A 45 25.13 -36.12 -2.66
CA TRP A 45 23.74 -36.32 -3.07
C TRP A 45 23.30 -37.77 -2.92
N LEU A 46 24.17 -38.73 -3.27
CA LEU A 46 23.90 -40.15 -3.04
C LEU A 46 23.70 -40.43 -1.54
N GLY A 47 24.59 -39.96 -0.68
CA GLY A 47 24.47 -40.14 0.77
C GLY A 47 23.19 -39.53 1.35
N ARG A 48 22.78 -38.35 0.88
CA ARG A 48 21.50 -37.75 1.27
C ARG A 48 20.30 -38.56 0.81
N PHE A 49 20.34 -39.09 -0.42
CA PHE A 49 19.27 -39.94 -0.93
C PHE A 49 19.17 -41.25 -0.14
N LEU A 50 20.29 -41.89 0.16
CA LEU A 50 20.30 -43.11 0.97
C LEU A 50 19.77 -42.89 2.39
N ALA A 51 20.00 -41.71 2.97
CA ALA A 51 19.55 -41.39 4.32
C ALA A 51 18.09 -40.91 4.41
N GLN A 52 17.57 -40.20 3.40
CA GLN A 52 16.30 -39.48 3.48
C GLN A 52 15.39 -39.69 2.25
N GLY A 53 15.76 -40.60 1.35
CA GLY A 53 15.09 -40.80 0.07
C GLY A 53 15.12 -39.56 -0.81
N GLN A 54 14.09 -39.43 -1.66
CA GLN A 54 13.94 -38.32 -2.58
C GLN A 54 13.83 -36.95 -1.86
N ALA A 55 13.31 -36.91 -0.63
CA ALA A 55 13.21 -35.69 0.17
C ALA A 55 14.60 -35.07 0.47
N GLY A 56 15.64 -35.91 0.62
CA GLY A 56 17.02 -35.46 0.87
C GLY A 56 17.67 -34.72 -0.30
N LEU A 57 17.06 -34.76 -1.50
CA LEU A 57 17.58 -34.08 -2.69
C LEU A 57 17.15 -32.61 -2.79
N ALA A 58 16.19 -32.18 -1.97
CA ALA A 58 15.82 -30.78 -1.84
C ALA A 58 17.01 -29.94 -1.34
N ASP A 59 17.08 -28.68 -1.75
CA ASP A 59 18.01 -27.73 -1.14
C ASP A 59 17.66 -27.55 0.34
N ALA A 60 18.64 -27.78 1.20
CA ALA A 60 18.54 -27.41 2.60
C ALA A 60 18.62 -25.89 2.71
N SER A 61 17.97 -25.33 3.73
CA SER A 61 18.13 -23.91 4.03
C SER A 61 19.60 -23.60 4.32
N SER A 62 20.15 -22.57 3.69
CA SER A 62 21.45 -22.00 4.06
C SER A 62 21.40 -21.24 5.39
N ARG A 63 20.20 -21.08 5.98
CA ARG A 63 20.03 -20.40 7.25
C ARG A 63 20.63 -21.27 8.37
N PRO A 64 21.48 -20.71 9.24
CA PRO A 64 22.04 -21.46 10.35
C PRO A 64 20.92 -21.97 11.28
N THR A 65 21.05 -23.22 11.72
CA THR A 65 20.11 -23.87 12.65
C THR A 65 20.05 -23.13 13.99
N VAL A 66 21.18 -22.58 14.44
CA VAL A 66 21.29 -21.82 15.69
C VAL A 66 21.89 -20.45 15.39
N SER A 67 21.27 -19.40 15.93
CA SER A 67 21.80 -18.04 15.89
C SER A 67 22.01 -17.55 17.32
N PRO A 68 23.21 -17.72 17.91
CA PRO A 68 23.46 -17.40 19.32
C PRO A 68 23.20 -15.95 19.71
N ARG A 69 23.27 -15.03 18.73
CA ARG A 69 22.99 -13.60 18.91
C ARG A 69 21.53 -13.23 18.64
N ALA A 70 20.65 -14.21 18.46
CA ALA A 70 19.23 -13.95 18.33
C ALA A 70 18.69 -13.34 19.63
N ILE A 71 17.76 -12.39 19.50
CA ILE A 71 17.06 -11.84 20.65
C ILE A 71 16.31 -12.96 21.38
N ALA A 72 16.37 -12.96 22.71
CA ALA A 72 15.62 -13.90 23.53
C ALA A 72 14.11 -13.76 23.24
N PRO A 73 13.35 -14.87 23.08
CA PRO A 73 11.92 -14.82 22.77
C PRO A 73 11.11 -13.96 23.74
N ALA A 74 11.41 -14.03 25.04
CA ALA A 74 10.75 -13.22 26.06
C ALA A 74 10.93 -11.70 25.82
N LYS A 75 12.12 -11.26 25.42
CA LYS A 75 12.36 -9.84 25.07
C LYS A 75 11.61 -9.44 23.80
N ALA A 76 11.51 -10.32 22.81
CA ALA A 76 10.73 -10.06 21.60
C ALA A 76 9.23 -9.89 21.91
N LEU A 77 8.68 -10.72 22.80
CA LEU A 77 7.30 -10.58 23.29
C LEU A 77 7.11 -9.26 24.04
N ALA A 78 8.04 -8.90 24.93
CA ALA A 78 7.97 -7.62 25.65
C ALA A 78 7.98 -6.41 24.70
N ILE A 79 8.72 -6.46 23.59
CA ILE A 79 8.69 -5.42 22.54
C ILE A 79 7.27 -5.28 21.95
N VAL A 80 6.62 -6.40 21.62
CA VAL A 80 5.26 -6.42 21.06
C VAL A 80 4.25 -5.89 22.07
N GLU A 81 4.32 -6.31 23.33
CA GLU A 81 3.42 -5.85 24.38
C GLU A 81 3.55 -4.35 24.66
N LEU A 82 4.77 -3.84 24.76
CA LEU A 82 4.99 -2.40 24.91
C LEU A 82 4.49 -1.62 23.68
N ARG A 83 4.61 -2.20 22.48
CA ARG A 83 4.06 -1.60 21.27
C ARG A 83 2.54 -1.54 21.32
N ARG A 84 1.86 -2.61 21.78
CA ARG A 84 0.41 -2.63 21.99
C ARG A 84 -0.07 -1.60 23.01
N LYS A 85 0.76 -1.27 23.99
CA LYS A 85 0.57 -0.13 24.91
C LYS A 85 0.90 1.25 24.29
N ARG A 86 1.01 1.32 22.97
CA ARG A 86 1.29 2.51 22.16
C ARG A 86 2.64 3.20 22.43
N LEU A 87 3.63 2.51 22.99
CA LEU A 87 4.97 3.10 23.11
C LEU A 87 5.63 3.24 21.72
N THR A 88 6.42 4.32 21.57
CA THR A 88 7.25 4.52 20.38
C THR A 88 8.41 3.53 20.38
N GLN A 89 8.92 3.19 19.19
CA GLN A 89 10.04 2.25 19.06
C GLN A 89 11.28 2.71 19.87
N ALA A 90 11.53 4.02 19.92
CA ALA A 90 12.61 4.61 20.72
C ALA A 90 12.43 4.38 22.22
N ARG A 91 11.21 4.59 22.76
CA ARG A 91 10.91 4.33 24.18
C ARG A 91 11.00 2.85 24.52
N ILE A 92 10.59 1.96 23.62
CA ILE A 92 10.72 0.51 23.78
C ILE A 92 12.20 0.10 23.83
N ALA A 93 13.00 0.63 22.91
CA ALA A 93 14.45 0.37 22.84
C ALA A 93 15.14 0.78 24.15
N GLN A 94 14.83 1.98 24.65
CA GLN A 94 15.33 2.49 25.92
C GLN A 94 14.89 1.61 27.11
N ALA A 95 13.60 1.27 27.20
CA ALA A 95 13.06 0.50 28.32
C ALA A 95 13.61 -0.93 28.41
N LEU A 96 13.92 -1.57 27.29
CA LEU A 96 14.35 -2.97 27.23
C LEU A 96 15.86 -3.15 27.04
N GLY A 97 16.60 -2.05 26.89
CA GLY A 97 18.06 -2.07 26.66
C GLY A 97 18.43 -2.81 25.38
N VAL A 98 17.69 -2.58 24.29
CA VAL A 98 17.93 -3.22 22.97
C VAL A 98 18.07 -2.16 21.88
N SER A 99 18.79 -2.49 20.80
CA SER A 99 18.97 -1.54 19.70
C SER A 99 17.64 -1.20 19.01
N ALA A 100 17.51 0.03 18.51
CA ALA A 100 16.36 0.46 17.71
C ALA A 100 16.14 -0.45 16.48
N SER A 101 17.23 -0.92 15.85
CA SER A 101 17.18 -1.87 14.73
C SER A 101 16.61 -3.24 15.12
N THR A 102 16.76 -3.65 16.38
CA THR A 102 16.17 -4.91 16.88
C THR A 102 14.69 -4.73 17.15
N VAL A 103 14.29 -3.62 17.79
CA VAL A 103 12.87 -3.27 17.96
C VAL A 103 12.16 -3.21 16.61
N SER A 104 12.71 -2.46 15.66
CA SER A 104 12.15 -2.32 14.31
C SER A 104 11.97 -3.69 13.62
N ARG A 105 13.00 -4.55 13.64
CA ARG A 105 12.90 -5.90 13.03
C ARG A 105 11.89 -6.81 13.72
N VAL A 106 11.76 -6.73 15.05
CA VAL A 106 10.75 -7.52 15.79
C VAL A 106 9.35 -7.03 15.44
N LEU A 107 9.12 -5.72 15.47
CA LEU A 107 7.82 -5.13 15.15
C LEU A 107 7.42 -5.35 13.68
N ALA A 108 8.36 -5.23 12.74
CA ALA A 108 8.10 -5.51 11.33
C ALA A 108 7.65 -6.96 11.10
N ARG A 109 8.28 -7.93 11.78
CA ARG A 109 7.84 -9.34 11.73
C ARG A 109 6.48 -9.57 12.36
N ALA A 110 6.10 -8.76 13.34
CA ALA A 110 4.80 -8.80 13.99
C ALA A 110 3.73 -7.99 13.24
N GLY A 111 4.08 -7.26 12.17
CA GLY A 111 3.17 -6.37 11.46
C GLY A 111 2.79 -5.10 12.25
N LEU A 112 3.64 -4.63 13.17
CA LEU A 112 3.36 -3.53 14.11
C LEU A 112 4.36 -2.36 13.99
N SER A 113 4.85 -2.11 12.78
CA SER A 113 5.85 -1.08 12.50
C SER A 113 5.33 0.32 12.79
N HIS A 114 4.06 0.59 12.45
CA HIS A 114 3.37 1.85 12.65
C HIS A 114 2.38 1.75 13.81
N LEU A 115 2.02 2.89 14.42
CA LEU A 115 1.03 2.89 15.50
C LEU A 115 -0.38 2.62 14.94
N ALA A 116 -0.65 3.04 13.70
CA ALA A 116 -1.88 2.74 12.99
C ALA A 116 -2.11 1.22 12.82
N ASP A 117 -1.06 0.42 12.81
CA ASP A 117 -1.18 -1.04 12.71
C ASP A 117 -1.81 -1.67 13.97
N LEU A 118 -1.91 -0.94 15.08
CA LEU A 118 -2.61 -1.38 16.29
C LEU A 118 -4.12 -1.32 16.15
N GLU A 119 -4.61 -0.39 15.33
CA GLU A 119 -6.02 -0.10 15.09
C GLU A 119 -6.19 0.05 13.59
N PRO A 120 -6.20 -1.07 12.85
CA PRO A 120 -6.37 -1.03 11.41
C PRO A 120 -7.70 -0.33 11.10
N ALA A 121 -7.67 0.59 10.13
CA ALA A 121 -8.87 1.29 9.69
C ALA A 121 -9.94 0.28 9.26
N GLU A 122 -11.16 0.47 9.74
CA GLU A 122 -12.28 -0.33 9.28
C GLU A 122 -12.45 -0.17 7.77
N PRO A 123 -12.82 -1.24 7.05
CA PRO A 123 -13.12 -1.14 5.63
C PRO A 123 -14.21 -0.08 5.40
N VAL A 124 -13.96 0.82 4.43
CA VAL A 124 -14.95 1.84 4.07
C VAL A 124 -16.19 1.17 3.49
N VAL A 125 -17.30 1.21 4.21
CA VAL A 125 -18.61 0.78 3.71
C VAL A 125 -19.18 1.93 2.87
N ARG A 126 -19.24 1.73 1.55
CA ARG A 126 -19.89 2.66 0.63
C ARG A 126 -21.33 2.21 0.43
N TYR A 127 -22.28 3.10 0.70
CA TYR A 127 -23.68 2.90 0.36
C TYR A 127 -24.02 3.77 -0.85
N GLU A 128 -25.01 3.33 -1.64
CA GLU A 128 -25.60 4.12 -2.71
C GLU A 128 -27.12 3.93 -2.69
N HIS A 129 -27.89 5.00 -2.80
CA HIS A 129 -29.36 4.92 -2.88
C HIS A 129 -29.85 4.49 -4.28
N GLN A 130 -31.10 4.03 -4.39
CA GLN A 130 -31.60 3.36 -5.61
C GLN A 130 -31.92 4.31 -6.75
N ALA A 131 -32.38 5.52 -6.45
CA ALA A 131 -32.79 6.49 -7.45
C ALA A 131 -32.10 7.85 -7.23
N PRO A 132 -31.89 8.63 -8.29
CA PRO A 132 -31.48 10.01 -8.14
C PRO A 132 -32.51 10.81 -7.33
N GLY A 133 -32.03 11.69 -6.46
CA GLY A 133 -32.83 12.49 -5.54
C GLY A 133 -33.11 11.83 -4.20
N ASP A 134 -32.83 10.53 -4.04
CA ASP A 134 -33.03 9.80 -2.78
C ASP A 134 -32.12 10.34 -1.65
N LEU A 135 -30.91 10.76 -2.01
CA LEU A 135 -29.95 11.33 -1.08
C LEU A 135 -29.04 12.36 -1.76
N LEU A 136 -29.03 13.58 -1.19
CA LEU A 136 -28.06 14.62 -1.51
C LEU A 136 -27.02 14.70 -0.39
N HIS A 137 -25.76 14.55 -0.75
CA HIS A 137 -24.64 14.81 0.15
C HIS A 137 -24.23 16.28 0.04
N ILE A 138 -24.29 17.01 1.15
CA ILE A 138 -23.91 18.43 1.19
C ILE A 138 -22.65 18.60 2.03
N ASP A 139 -21.65 19.28 1.46
CA ASP A 139 -20.41 19.64 2.13
C ASP A 139 -20.07 21.11 1.88
N ILE A 140 -19.26 21.69 2.78
CA ILE A 140 -18.74 23.04 2.64
C ILE A 140 -17.23 22.98 2.63
N LYS A 141 -16.64 23.39 1.50
CA LYS A 141 -15.19 23.55 1.39
C LYS A 141 -14.78 25.00 1.62
N LYS A 142 -14.12 25.23 2.76
CA LYS A 142 -13.45 26.49 3.06
C LYS A 142 -12.11 26.58 2.33
N LEU A 143 -11.99 27.53 1.39
CA LEU A 143 -10.82 27.73 0.55
C LEU A 143 -10.20 29.10 0.80
N GLY A 144 -8.88 29.14 1.02
CA GLY A 144 -8.17 30.41 1.21
C GLY A 144 -8.15 31.18 -0.11
N ARG A 145 -8.56 32.45 -0.08
CA ARG A 145 -8.59 33.28 -1.29
C ARG A 145 -7.20 33.45 -1.86
N ILE A 146 -7.06 33.21 -3.16
CA ILE A 146 -5.81 33.41 -3.88
C ILE A 146 -5.85 34.80 -4.51
N GLN A 147 -5.13 35.76 -3.91
CA GLN A 147 -5.02 37.12 -4.45
C GLN A 147 -3.83 37.27 -5.42
N ARG A 148 -2.77 36.49 -5.23
CA ARG A 148 -1.57 36.46 -6.09
C ARG A 148 -0.88 35.09 -6.02
N PRO A 149 -0.06 34.72 -7.02
CA PRO A 149 0.74 33.49 -6.97
C PRO A 149 1.63 33.44 -5.71
N GLY A 150 1.66 32.27 -5.05
CA GLY A 150 2.46 32.07 -3.83
C GLY A 150 3.87 31.56 -4.08
N HIS A 151 4.60 31.27 -3.00
CA HIS A 151 6.01 30.85 -2.99
C HIS A 151 6.36 29.67 -3.91
N ARG A 152 5.39 28.81 -4.24
CA ARG A 152 5.61 27.70 -5.18
C ARG A 152 5.84 28.18 -6.61
N VAL A 153 5.32 29.35 -6.95
CA VAL A 153 5.51 30.03 -8.23
C VAL A 153 6.64 31.06 -8.14
N THR A 154 6.70 31.84 -7.06
CA THR A 154 7.68 32.94 -6.91
C THR A 154 9.03 32.50 -6.34
N GLY A 155 9.12 31.31 -5.74
CA GLY A 155 10.32 30.79 -5.06
C GLY A 155 10.58 31.37 -3.66
N ASN A 156 9.92 32.47 -3.29
CA ASN A 156 10.14 33.13 -2.01
C ASN A 156 9.18 32.60 -0.92
N ARG A 157 9.69 31.80 0.03
CA ARG A 157 8.90 31.23 1.15
C ARG A 157 8.29 32.27 2.10
N ARG A 158 8.71 33.54 2.02
CA ARG A 158 8.14 34.65 2.81
C ARG A 158 6.97 35.33 2.11
N ASP A 159 6.67 34.97 0.86
CA ASP A 159 5.52 35.50 0.13
C ASP A 159 4.22 34.97 0.77
N THR A 160 3.68 35.80 1.65
CA THR A 160 2.39 35.62 2.30
C THR A 160 1.48 36.77 1.91
N VAL A 161 0.17 36.56 2.03
CA VAL A 161 -0.86 37.60 1.88
C VAL A 161 -1.67 37.56 3.16
N GLU A 162 -1.59 38.63 3.95
CA GLU A 162 -2.40 38.79 5.14
C GLU A 162 -3.81 39.26 4.76
N GLY A 163 -4.82 38.80 5.51
CA GLY A 163 -6.20 39.28 5.33
C GLY A 163 -6.87 38.87 4.02
N ALA A 164 -6.32 37.91 3.26
CA ALA A 164 -6.91 37.49 1.99
C ALA A 164 -8.36 36.99 2.13
N GLY A 165 -8.70 36.43 3.28
CA GLY A 165 -10.03 35.90 3.57
C GLY A 165 -10.24 34.49 3.01
N TRP A 166 -11.49 34.03 3.11
CA TRP A 166 -11.90 32.69 2.75
C TRP A 166 -13.10 32.77 1.80
N ASP A 167 -13.13 31.85 0.82
CA ASP A 167 -14.33 31.51 0.08
C ASP A 167 -14.90 30.21 0.64
N PHE A 168 -16.23 30.13 0.72
CA PHE A 168 -16.94 28.98 1.23
C PHE A 168 -17.71 28.36 0.06
N VAL A 169 -17.13 27.32 -0.53
CA VAL A 169 -17.75 26.61 -1.64
C VAL A 169 -18.68 25.57 -1.05
N PHE A 170 -19.97 25.80 -1.19
CA PHE A 170 -20.99 24.82 -0.87
C PHE A 170 -21.14 23.87 -2.05
N VAL A 171 -21.21 22.58 -1.75
CA VAL A 171 -21.30 21.51 -2.75
C VAL A 171 -22.42 20.56 -2.33
N ALA A 172 -23.35 20.30 -3.24
CA ALA A 172 -24.36 19.26 -3.13
C ALA A 172 -24.08 18.23 -4.22
N ILE A 173 -24.05 16.95 -3.87
CA ILE A 173 -23.85 15.85 -4.81
C ILE A 173 -24.95 14.83 -4.62
N ASP A 174 -25.63 14.50 -5.71
CA ASP A 174 -26.55 13.38 -5.73
C ASP A 174 -25.77 12.06 -5.63
N ASP A 175 -26.12 11.24 -4.66
CA ASP A 175 -25.38 10.02 -4.38
C ASP A 175 -25.52 8.99 -5.51
N HIS A 176 -26.67 8.90 -6.18
CA HIS A 176 -26.87 7.92 -7.26
C HIS A 176 -26.38 8.44 -8.62
N ALA A 177 -26.87 9.60 -9.06
CA ALA A 177 -26.54 10.20 -10.36
C ALA A 177 -25.16 10.85 -10.41
N ARG A 178 -24.52 11.10 -9.25
CA ARG A 178 -23.22 11.79 -9.12
C ARG A 178 -23.18 13.19 -9.78
N VAL A 179 -24.35 13.80 -9.99
CA VAL A 179 -24.47 15.18 -10.46
C VAL A 179 -24.23 16.12 -9.29
N ALA A 180 -23.34 17.09 -9.49
CA ALA A 180 -22.97 18.07 -8.48
C ALA A 180 -23.56 19.46 -8.79
N PHE A 181 -24.09 20.10 -7.75
CA PHE A 181 -24.43 21.52 -7.73
C PHE A 181 -23.51 22.24 -6.74
N THR A 182 -22.97 23.38 -7.14
CA THR A 182 -22.03 24.15 -6.30
C THR A 182 -22.33 25.62 -6.36
N ASP A 183 -22.16 26.31 -5.24
CA ASP A 183 -22.20 27.76 -5.17
C ASP A 183 -21.19 28.31 -4.14
N ILE A 184 -20.81 29.57 -4.29
CA ILE A 184 -19.84 30.23 -3.40
C ILE A 184 -20.56 31.24 -2.54
N HIS A 185 -20.43 31.08 -1.22
CA HIS A 185 -21.04 31.95 -0.22
C HIS A 185 -19.99 32.73 0.57
N PRO A 186 -20.38 33.87 1.18
CA PRO A 186 -19.46 34.69 1.97
C PRO A 186 -19.02 34.04 3.29
N ASP A 187 -19.80 33.08 3.82
CA ASP A 187 -19.52 32.38 5.07
C ASP A 187 -20.19 30.99 5.15
N GLU A 188 -19.81 30.20 6.15
CA GLU A 188 -20.40 28.88 6.48
C GLU A 188 -21.59 28.95 7.46
N ARG A 189 -22.19 30.15 7.61
CA ARG A 189 -23.21 30.37 8.64
C ARG A 189 -24.59 29.91 8.18
N PHE A 190 -25.49 29.79 9.16
CA PHE A 190 -26.86 29.33 8.97
C PHE A 190 -27.60 30.00 7.79
N PRO A 191 -27.57 31.34 7.59
CA PRO A 191 -28.28 31.95 6.46
C PRO A 191 -27.75 31.48 5.10
N SER A 192 -26.43 31.42 4.93
CA SER A 192 -25.77 30.93 3.72
C SER A 192 -26.10 29.47 3.46
N ALA A 193 -26.06 28.62 4.49
CA ALA A 193 -26.38 27.19 4.38
C ALA A 193 -27.86 26.93 4.01
N VAL A 194 -28.79 27.68 4.61
CA VAL A 194 -30.21 27.58 4.27
C VAL A 194 -30.47 28.04 2.85
N GLN A 195 -29.84 29.12 2.41
CA GLN A 195 -29.97 29.61 1.04
C GLN A 195 -29.44 28.58 0.05
N PHE A 196 -28.23 28.06 0.28
CA PHE A 196 -27.66 27.00 -0.55
C PHE A 196 -28.55 25.76 -0.66
N LEU A 197 -29.13 25.30 0.47
CA LEU A 197 -30.03 24.15 0.45
C LEU A 197 -31.25 24.39 -0.42
N LYS A 198 -31.86 25.58 -0.33
CA LYS A 198 -33.02 25.94 -1.18
C LYS A 198 -32.63 25.95 -2.66
N ASP A 199 -31.47 26.53 -2.99
CA ASP A 199 -30.98 26.61 -4.35
C ASP A 199 -30.62 25.23 -4.90
N ALA A 200 -30.05 24.36 -4.07
CA ALA A 200 -29.78 22.96 -4.41
C ALA A 200 -31.07 22.19 -4.68
N VAL A 201 -32.09 22.29 -3.82
CA VAL A 201 -33.39 21.63 -4.06
C VAL A 201 -34.03 22.15 -5.34
N ALA A 202 -34.04 23.47 -5.57
CA ALA A 202 -34.53 24.05 -6.80
C ALA A 202 -33.74 23.56 -8.03
N TYR A 203 -32.43 23.38 -7.90
CA TYR A 203 -31.57 22.82 -8.92
C TYR A 203 -31.98 21.38 -9.27
N TYR A 204 -32.11 20.48 -8.30
CA TYR A 204 -32.39 19.07 -8.58
C TYR A 204 -33.86 18.80 -9.00
N THR A 205 -34.78 19.71 -8.67
CA THR A 205 -36.20 19.59 -9.05
C THR A 205 -36.57 20.25 -10.38
N ALA A 206 -35.64 21.00 -11.01
CA ALA A 206 -35.89 21.69 -12.27
C ALA A 206 -36.13 20.71 -13.45
N PRO A 207 -37.20 20.88 -14.25
CA PRO A 207 -37.48 20.02 -15.41
C PRO A 207 -36.41 20.15 -16.50
N GLY A 208 -36.05 19.03 -17.14
CA GLY A 208 -35.16 19.04 -18.32
C GLY A 208 -33.66 18.95 -18.00
N ARG A 209 -33.28 18.75 -16.72
CA ARG A 209 -31.95 18.20 -16.43
C ARG A 209 -32.06 16.70 -16.45
N ASP A 210 -31.59 16.12 -17.54
CA ASP A 210 -31.37 14.68 -17.65
C ASP A 210 -30.52 14.26 -16.45
N HIS A 211 -31.17 13.73 -15.41
CA HIS A 211 -30.48 12.89 -14.44
C HIS A 211 -29.86 11.78 -15.29
N PRO A 212 -28.52 11.66 -15.33
CA PRO A 212 -27.84 10.75 -16.23
C PRO A 212 -28.06 9.30 -15.76
N ALA A 213 -29.29 8.81 -15.86
CA ALA A 213 -29.61 7.40 -15.77
C ALA A 213 -29.14 6.65 -17.02
N LEU A 214 -28.67 7.34 -18.08
CA LEU A 214 -28.29 6.72 -19.36
C LEU A 214 -27.14 7.48 -20.06
N ALA A 215 -25.96 7.58 -19.46
CA ALA A 215 -24.75 7.92 -20.22
C ALA A 215 -23.50 7.32 -19.58
N HIS A 216 -23.24 6.07 -19.96
CA HIS A 216 -22.02 5.35 -19.64
C HIS A 216 -20.78 6.12 -20.17
N ARG A 217 -19.83 6.43 -19.28
CA ARG A 217 -18.43 6.84 -19.55
C ARG A 217 -18.21 8.12 -20.36
N GLN A 218 -17.87 9.21 -19.67
CA GLN A 218 -16.69 10.04 -19.98
C GLN A 218 -16.48 11.10 -18.89
N TRP A 219 -15.64 10.78 -17.90
CA TRP A 219 -15.02 11.78 -17.03
C TRP A 219 -13.55 11.87 -17.40
N LEU A 220 -13.14 12.99 -18.00
CA LEU A 220 -11.81 13.64 -17.96
C LEU A 220 -11.78 14.71 -19.05
N GLY A 221 -12.16 15.94 -18.68
CA GLY A 221 -12.21 17.06 -19.62
C GLY A 221 -12.30 18.40 -18.90
N LEU A 222 -11.38 18.66 -17.98
CA LEU A 222 -11.12 20.00 -17.46
C LEU A 222 -10.84 20.93 -18.66
N SER A 223 -11.84 21.71 -19.04
CA SER A 223 -11.69 22.75 -20.05
C SER A 223 -10.92 23.90 -19.40
N GLN A 224 -9.66 24.08 -19.78
CA GLN A 224 -8.89 25.26 -19.41
C GLN A 224 -9.55 26.53 -19.98
N PRO A 225 -9.59 27.65 -19.24
CA PRO A 225 -10.06 28.90 -19.79
C PRO A 225 -9.08 29.43 -20.85
N ARG A 226 -9.60 29.69 -22.05
CA ARG A 226 -8.87 30.28 -23.18
C ARG A 226 -8.38 31.68 -22.82
N LEU A 227 -7.06 31.87 -22.75
CA LEU A 227 -6.43 33.19 -22.78
C LEU A 227 -6.73 33.85 -24.14
N ARG A 228 -7.53 34.92 -24.13
CA ARG A 228 -7.66 35.80 -25.30
C ARG A 228 -6.36 36.58 -25.46
N ARG A 229 -5.70 36.41 -26.62
CA ARG A 229 -4.68 37.33 -27.12
C ARG A 229 -5.35 38.67 -27.44
N ALA A 230 -4.79 39.76 -26.91
CA ALA A 230 -4.92 41.08 -27.51
C ALA A 230 -3.60 41.39 -28.21
N VAL A 231 -3.71 41.76 -29.49
CA VAL A 231 -2.73 42.33 -30.43
C VAL A 231 -3.55 43.40 -31.16
N PRO A 232 -3.02 44.55 -31.59
CA PRO A 232 -1.62 44.87 -31.91
C PRO A 232 -0.84 45.64 -30.86
#